data_AF-A0A9F2R3S5-F1
#
_entry.id   AF-A0A9F2R3S5-F1
#
_cell.length_a   1.000
_cell.length_b   1.000
_cell.length_c   1.000
_cell.angle_alpha   90.00
_cell.angle_beta   90.00
_cell.angle_gamma   90.00
#
_symmetry.space_group_name_H-M   'P 1'
#
loop_
_entity.id
_entity.type
_entity.pdbx_description
1 polymer ?
#
loop_
_entity_poly.entity_id
_entity_poly.type
_entity_poly.pdbx_seq_one_letter_code
_entity_poly.pdbx_strand_id
1 'polypeptide(L)'
;MATVIHNPLKALGDQFYKEAIEHCRSYNSRLCAERSVRLPFLDSQTGVAQNNCYIWMEKRHRGPGLAPGQLYTYPARCWRKKRRLHPPEDSRLKLLEIKP
;
A
#
# COMPACT_ATOMS: atom_id res chain seq x y z
N MET A 1 -38.44 11.34 39.68
CA MET A 1 -37.36 11.91 38.84
C MET A 1 -36.06 11.23 39.27
N ALA A 2 -35.74 10.06 38.68
CA ALA A 2 -34.53 9.33 39.02
C ALA A 2 -33.33 10.08 38.42
N THR A 3 -32.46 10.61 39.27
CA THR A 3 -31.20 11.22 38.83
C THR A 3 -30.29 10.11 38.31
N VAL A 4 -29.91 10.20 37.03
CA VAL A 4 -28.86 9.35 36.45
C VAL A 4 -27.58 9.66 37.22
N ILE A 5 -27.15 8.73 38.08
CA ILE A 5 -25.86 8.81 38.76
C ILE A 5 -24.79 8.60 37.67
N HIS A 6 -24.26 9.70 37.14
CA HIS A 6 -23.14 9.66 36.23
C HIS A 6 -21.92 9.22 37.03
N ASN A 7 -21.48 7.97 36.89
CA ASN A 7 -20.30 7.48 37.59
C ASN A 7 -19.05 8.20 37.05
N PRO A 8 -18.43 9.11 37.82
CA PRO A 8 -17.33 9.95 37.31
C PRO A 8 -16.09 9.13 36.98
N LEU A 9 -15.89 7.98 37.63
CA LEU A 9 -14.77 7.06 37.35
C LEU A 9 -14.87 6.42 35.97
N LYS A 10 -16.10 6.13 35.52
CA LYS A 10 -16.35 5.60 34.16
C LYS A 10 -16.07 6.66 33.09
N ALA A 11 -16.49 7.90 33.35
CA ALA A 11 -16.23 9.01 32.45
C ALA A 11 -14.72 9.32 32.30
N LEU A 12 -13.95 9.18 33.38
CA LEU A 12 -12.49 9.35 33.36
C LEU A 12 -11.79 8.22 32.55
N GLY A 13 -12.22 6.97 32.73
CA GLY A 13 -11.71 5.84 31.95
C GLY A 13 -12.05 5.94 30.45
N ASP A 14 -13.26 6.39 30.13
CA ASP A 14 -13.68 6.63 28.74
C ASP A 14 -12.87 7.77 28.10
N GLN A 15 -12.53 8.81 28.85
CA GLN A 15 -11.68 9.90 28.36
C GLN A 15 -10.24 9.43 28.09
N PHE A 16 -9.65 8.65 29.01
CA PHE A 16 -8.33 8.06 28.83
C PHE A 16 -8.27 7.12 27.62
N TYR A 17 -9.28 6.27 27.45
CA TYR A 17 -9.34 5.34 26.32
C TYR A 17 -9.47 6.07 24.98
N LYS A 18 -10.28 7.14 24.92
CA LYS A 18 -10.38 8.00 23.74
C LYS A 18 -9.03 8.64 23.38
N GLU A 19 -8.35 9.21 24.37
CA GLU A 19 -7.02 9.80 24.18
C GLU A 19 -6.01 8.75 23.68
N ALA A 20 -6.03 7.53 24.24
CA ALA A 20 -5.18 6.44 23.78
C ALA A 20 -5.45 6.06 22.30
N ILE A 21 -6.71 6.03 21.87
CA ILE A 21 -7.05 5.79 20.46
C ILE A 21 -6.54 6.93 19.57
N GLU A 22 -6.67 8.18 20.00
CA GLU A 22 -6.18 9.35 19.26
C GLU A 22 -4.65 9.34 19.13
N HIS A 23 -3.93 8.95 20.18
CA HIS A 23 -2.49 8.74 20.13
C HIS A 23 -2.10 7.62 19.17
N CYS A 24 -2.81 6.48 19.19
CA CYS A 24 -2.62 5.39 18.24
C CYS A 24 -2.84 5.83 16.78
N ARG A 25 -3.90 6.62 16.54
CA ARG A 25 -4.20 7.19 15.22
C ARG A 25 -3.11 8.14 14.75
N SER A 26 -2.63 9.01 15.63
CA SER A 26 -1.57 9.99 15.35
C SER A 26 -0.25 9.27 15.01
N TYR A 27 0.10 8.24 15.78
CA TYR A 27 1.25 7.39 15.52
C TYR A 27 1.14 6.68 14.16
N ASN A 28 0.00 6.05 13.84
CA ASN A 28 -0.21 5.37 12.57
C ASN A 28 -0.12 6.35 11.38
N SER A 29 -0.64 7.57 11.55
CA SER A 29 -0.55 8.63 10.52
C SER A 29 0.91 9.01 10.25
N ARG A 30 1.70 9.20 11.31
CA ARG A 30 3.14 9.47 11.20
C ARG A 30 3.88 8.31 10.55
N LEU A 31 3.58 7.07 10.94
CA LEU A 31 4.17 5.87 10.34
C LEU A 31 3.90 5.77 8.84
N CYS A 32 2.66 6.05 8.41
CA CYS A 32 2.29 6.08 6.99
C CYS A 32 3.05 7.16 6.22
N ALA A 33 3.20 8.35 6.79
CA ALA A 33 3.95 9.45 6.19
C ALA A 33 5.45 9.14 6.07
N GLU A 34 6.07 8.61 7.13
CA GLU A 34 7.48 8.19 7.08
C GLU A 34 7.68 7.08 6.05
N ARG A 35 6.75 6.12 5.95
CA ARG A 35 6.81 5.04 4.95
C ARG A 35 6.72 5.58 3.52
N SER A 36 5.83 6.54 3.24
CA SER A 36 5.68 7.09 1.89
C SER A 36 6.89 7.91 1.46
N VAL A 37 7.52 8.64 2.39
CA VAL A 37 8.73 9.44 2.12
C VAL A 37 9.95 8.57 1.83
N ARG A 38 10.04 7.37 2.43
CA ARG A 38 11.18 6.44 2.21
C ARG A 38 11.07 5.60 0.94
N LEU A 39 9.94 5.63 0.23
CA LEU A 39 9.77 4.88 -1.02
C LEU A 39 10.27 5.72 -2.22
N PRO A 40 10.88 5.09 -3.24
CA PRO A 40 11.14 3.64 -3.36
C PRO A 40 12.35 3.17 -2.52
N PHE A 41 12.32 1.91 -2.08
CA PHE A 41 13.46 1.28 -1.38
C PHE A 41 14.48 0.77 -2.39
N LEU A 42 15.75 1.16 -2.27
CA LEU A 42 16.81 0.70 -3.16
C LEU A 42 17.50 -0.53 -2.59
N ASP A 43 17.27 -1.69 -3.20
CA ASP A 43 17.90 -2.96 -2.81
C ASP A 43 19.30 -3.08 -3.44
N SER A 44 20.33 -3.17 -2.60
CA SER A 44 21.73 -3.19 -3.02
C SER A 44 22.15 -4.51 -3.67
N GLN A 45 21.49 -5.63 -3.37
CA GLN A 45 21.86 -6.93 -3.92
C GLN A 45 21.28 -7.14 -5.32
N THR A 46 20.04 -6.67 -5.56
CA THR A 46 19.34 -6.86 -6.83
C THR A 46 19.38 -5.64 -7.74
N GLY A 47 19.74 -4.47 -7.21
CA GLY A 47 19.67 -3.19 -7.93
C GLY A 47 18.25 -2.71 -8.22
N VAL A 48 17.22 -3.34 -7.63
CA VAL A 48 15.81 -2.99 -7.85
C VAL A 48 15.37 -1.87 -6.91
N ALA A 49 14.78 -0.81 -7.47
CA ALA A 49 14.04 0.19 -6.70
C ALA A 49 12.64 -0.35 -6.37
N GLN A 50 12.52 -1.00 -5.22
CA GLN A 50 11.32 -1.70 -4.77
C GLN A 50 10.23 -0.74 -4.29
N ASN A 51 8.99 -1.11 -4.60
CA ASN A 51 7.76 -0.43 -4.16
C ASN A 51 6.78 -1.47 -3.59
N ASN A 52 5.56 -1.05 -3.25
CA ASN A 52 4.48 -1.98 -2.90
C ASN A 52 4.28 -3.02 -4.01
N CYS A 53 4.26 -4.30 -3.63
CA CYS A 53 4.05 -5.42 -4.54
C CYS A 53 2.77 -6.18 -4.18
N TYR A 54 2.26 -6.97 -5.13
CA TYR A 54 1.04 -7.77 -4.99
C TYR A 54 1.33 -9.26 -5.17
N ILE A 55 2.56 -9.69 -4.90
CA ILE A 55 3.01 -11.08 -5.05
C ILE A 55 2.51 -11.97 -3.89
N TRP A 56 2.23 -11.36 -2.73
CA TRP A 56 1.75 -12.04 -1.54
C TRP A 56 0.24 -12.24 -1.62
N MET A 57 -0.18 -13.48 -1.89
CA MET A 57 -1.58 -13.86 -1.98
C MET A 57 -1.97 -14.81 -0.86
N GLU A 58 -3.09 -14.54 -0.20
CA GLU A 58 -3.65 -15.42 0.83
C GLU A 58 -4.35 -16.66 0.25
N LYS A 59 -4.54 -17.70 1.09
CA LYS A 59 -5.23 -18.94 0.70
C LYS A 59 -6.66 -18.70 0.21
N ARG A 60 -7.37 -17.72 0.79
CA ARG A 60 -8.74 -17.34 0.36
C ARG A 60 -8.80 -16.75 -1.05
N HIS A 61 -7.67 -16.26 -1.59
CA HIS A 61 -7.59 -15.76 -2.97
C HIS A 61 -7.33 -16.88 -3.99
N ARG A 62 -7.02 -18.11 -3.53
CA ARG A 62 -6.76 -19.24 -4.40
C ARG A 62 -8.08 -19.73 -5.00
N GLY A 63 -8.26 -19.51 -6.29
CA GLY A 63 -9.36 -20.08 -7.08
C GLY A 63 -8.97 -21.37 -7.81
N PRO A 64 -9.94 -22.04 -8.45
CA PRO A 64 -9.66 -23.17 -9.33
C PRO A 64 -8.84 -22.74 -10.55
N GLY A 65 -8.15 -23.67 -11.20
CA GLY A 65 -7.50 -23.43 -12.49
C GLY A 65 -8.50 -23.02 -13.58
N LEU A 66 -8.11 -22.08 -14.45
CA LEU A 66 -8.95 -21.63 -15.57
C LEU A 66 -8.56 -22.29 -16.90
N ALA A 67 -7.30 -22.71 -17.05
CA ALA A 67 -6.79 -23.38 -18.25
C ALA A 67 -6.53 -24.89 -18.00
N PRO A 68 -6.53 -25.73 -19.05
CA PRO A 68 -6.17 -27.14 -18.93
C PRO A 68 -4.80 -27.33 -18.27
N GLY A 69 -4.71 -28.23 -17.29
CA GLY A 69 -3.48 -28.48 -16.53
C GLY A 69 -3.18 -27.47 -15.40
N GLN A 70 -3.97 -26.41 -15.27
CA GLN A 70 -3.79 -25.43 -14.20
C GLN A 70 -4.45 -25.94 -12.89
N LEU A 71 -3.68 -26.01 -11.81
CA LEU A 71 -4.21 -26.42 -10.50
C LEU A 71 -4.97 -25.28 -9.82
N TYR A 72 -4.41 -24.07 -9.85
CA TYR A 72 -4.94 -22.91 -9.15
C TYR A 72 -4.80 -21.63 -9.96
N THR A 73 -5.71 -20.69 -9.71
CA THR A 73 -5.64 -19.32 -10.25
C THR A 73 -5.70 -18.32 -9.09
N TYR A 74 -5.05 -17.16 -9.26
CA TYR A 74 -5.12 -16.05 -8.33
C TYR A 74 -5.66 -14.79 -9.03
N PRO A 75 -6.25 -13.82 -8.30
CA PRO A 75 -6.80 -12.62 -8.90
C PRO A 75 -5.73 -11.83 -9.66
N ALA A 76 -5.99 -11.58 -10.94
CA ALA A 76 -5.11 -10.76 -11.78
C ALA A 76 -5.40 -9.27 -11.56
N ARG A 77 -4.36 -8.45 -11.57
CA ARG A 77 -4.50 -6.99 -11.49
C ARG A 77 -4.58 -6.39 -12.89
N CYS A 78 -5.66 -5.67 -13.18
CA CYS A 78 -5.77 -4.91 -14.42
C CYS A 78 -4.70 -3.82 -14.47
N TRP A 79 -4.03 -3.69 -15.61
CA TRP A 79 -3.02 -2.67 -15.86
C TRP A 79 -3.19 -2.10 -17.27
N ARG A 80 -2.74 -0.86 -17.47
CA ARG A 80 -2.78 -0.20 -18.77
C ARG A 80 -1.47 0.54 -19.00
N LYS A 81 -0.78 0.23 -20.09
CA LYS A 81 0.41 0.97 -20.51
C LYS A 81 0.01 2.39 -20.93
N LYS A 82 0.65 3.42 -20.36
CA LYS A 82 0.45 4.81 -20.79
C LYS A 82 0.97 4.96 -22.22
N ARG A 83 0.20 5.63 -23.09
CA ARG A 83 0.64 5.97 -24.45
C ARG A 83 1.84 6.93 -24.35
N ARG A 84 2.93 6.63 -25.06
CA ARG A 84 4.08 7.54 -25.14
C ARG A 84 3.62 8.87 -25.75
N LEU A 85 4.03 9.99 -25.15
CA LEU A 85 3.92 11.29 -25.80
C LEU A 85 4.84 11.28 -27.05
N HIS A 86 4.62 12.23 -27.97
CA HIS A 86 5.49 12.39 -29.13
C HIS A 86 6.96 12.41 -28.70
N PRO A 87 7.88 11.86 -29.51
CA PRO A 87 9.31 11.96 -29.25
C PRO A 87 9.66 13.41 -28.91
N PRO A 88 10.57 13.65 -27.95
CA PRO A 88 11.10 14.99 -27.75
C PRO A 88 11.65 15.49 -29.09
N GLU A 89 11.22 16.67 -29.54
CA GLU A 89 11.78 17.33 -30.74
C GLU A 89 13.29 17.57 -30.57
N ASP A 90 13.74 17.69 -29.31
CA ASP A 90 15.15 17.80 -28.98
C ASP A 90 15.90 16.48 -29.29
N SER A 91 16.69 16.53 -30.36
CA SER A 91 17.59 15.47 -30.79
C SER A 91 18.52 14.92 -29.69
N ARG A 92 18.80 15.68 -28.62
CA ARG A 92 19.63 15.26 -27.47
C ARG A 92 18.87 14.42 -26.44
N LEU A 93 17.53 14.47 -26.48
CA LEU A 93 16.64 13.70 -25.60
C LEU A 93 16.11 12.43 -26.28
N LYS A 94 16.56 12.14 -27.51
CA LYS A 94 16.31 10.85 -28.15
C LYS A 94 16.93 9.77 -27.28
N LEU A 95 16.07 8.91 -26.71
CA LEU A 95 16.50 7.69 -26.03
C LEU A 95 17.40 6.92 -27.00
N LEU A 96 18.67 6.79 -26.64
CA LEU A 96 19.60 5.94 -27.38
C LEU A 96 19.00 4.54 -27.39
N GLU A 97 18.68 4.04 -28.58
CA GLU A 97 18.26 2.66 -28.76
C GLU A 97 19.42 1.78 -28.33
N ILE A 98 19.31 1.20 -27.14
CA ILE A 98 20.22 0.13 -26.70
C ILE A 98 19.90 -1.04 -27.63
N LYS A 99 20.76 -1.24 -28.63
CA LYS A 99 20.68 -2.39 -29.53
C LYS A 99 20.90 -3.67 -28.71
N PRO A 100 20.16 -4.76 -29.00
CA PRO A 100 20.34 -6.05 -28.36
C PRO A 100 21.70 -6.66 -28.64
#